data_AF-A0A3M1IEM6-F1
#
_entry.id   AF-A0A3M1IEM6-F1
#
_cell.length_a   1.000
_cell.length_b   1.000
_cell.length_c   1.000
_cell.angle_alpha   90.00
_cell.angle_beta   90.00
_cell.angle_gamma   90.00
#
_symmetry.space_group_name_H-M   'P 1'
#
loop_
_entity.id
_entity.type
_entity.pdbx_description
1 polymer ?
#
loop_
_entity_poly.entity_id
_entity_poly.type
_entity_poly.pdbx_seq_one_letter_code
_entity_poly.pdbx_strand_id
1 'polypeptide(L)'
;MQHIFSSLIWIFLFGLQACTGNLYNQLSDIAEGKDGKLIFVTKSNLNGNLLAEAQNFFPQCSGLSFSEQAADCICQAEADAAGSSFPKKGLKFHAMLFSTAADLRCKIQGIDSTVCDPLQSDDMIYGFPTGFIDCGPDGCATPVPLAKNIQDLLAGKNILHSLTFDSPDNRVWTGANGNGNSSGQNCNDWTSNQATFTGSLGFPWHTNAGFLGGTDAQGCDLSAHLLCIEEF
;
A
#
# COMPACT_ATOMS: atom_id res chain seq x y z
N MET A 1 41.37 9.19 -59.51
CA MET A 1 41.37 10.22 -58.46
C MET A 1 40.18 9.93 -57.56
N GLN A 2 40.47 9.63 -56.29
CA GLN A 2 39.56 9.53 -55.13
C GLN A 2 38.39 8.51 -55.15
N HIS A 3 38.71 7.34 -54.59
CA HIS A 3 37.84 6.60 -53.68
C HIS A 3 37.72 7.33 -52.31
N ILE A 4 36.77 6.86 -51.49
CA ILE A 4 36.61 7.00 -50.03
C ILE A 4 35.64 8.10 -49.60
N PHE A 5 34.44 7.71 -49.15
CA PHE A 5 33.84 8.06 -47.84
C PHE A 5 32.48 7.34 -47.70
N SER A 6 32.56 6.04 -47.43
CA SER A 6 31.49 5.26 -46.79
C SER A 6 32.12 4.68 -45.53
N SER A 7 31.34 4.57 -44.47
CA SER A 7 31.70 4.03 -43.15
C SER A 7 32.26 5.07 -42.17
N LEU A 8 31.37 5.67 -41.38
CA LEU A 8 31.64 6.14 -40.00
C LEU A 8 30.35 6.62 -39.30
N ILE A 9 29.30 5.78 -39.27
CA ILE A 9 28.14 5.98 -38.37
C ILE A 9 27.66 4.59 -37.89
N TRP A 10 28.46 3.89 -37.09
CA TRP A 10 28.06 2.60 -36.49
C TRP A 10 28.73 2.32 -35.14
N ILE A 11 29.11 3.35 -34.38
CA ILE A 11 29.69 3.14 -33.04
C ILE A 11 29.21 4.26 -32.10
N PHE A 12 27.95 4.20 -31.66
CA PHE A 12 27.48 4.88 -30.43
C PHE A 12 26.13 4.31 -29.95
N LEU A 13 25.92 3.00 -30.05
CA LEU A 13 24.69 2.34 -29.57
C LEU A 13 24.90 1.11 -28.67
N PHE A 14 26.11 0.91 -28.13
CA PHE A 14 26.43 -0.25 -27.28
C PHE A 14 26.92 0.11 -25.86
N GLY A 15 26.62 1.33 -25.38
CA GLY A 15 27.12 1.82 -24.09
C GLY A 15 26.12 1.86 -22.93
N LEU A 16 24.87 1.41 -23.13
CA LEU A 16 23.77 1.64 -22.17
C LEU A 16 22.97 0.36 -21.84
N GLN A 17 23.63 -0.80 -21.89
CA GLN A 17 22.96 -2.11 -21.74
C GLN A 17 23.57 -2.99 -20.64
N ALA A 18 24.09 -2.39 -19.56
CA ALA A 18 24.72 -3.16 -18.47
C ALA A 18 24.14 -2.92 -17.06
N CYS A 19 23.15 -2.03 -16.88
CA CYS A 19 22.50 -1.82 -15.57
C CYS A 19 21.02 -2.20 -15.53
N THR A 20 20.41 -2.58 -16.66
CA THR A 20 18.98 -2.92 -16.75
C THR A 20 18.68 -4.42 -16.58
N GLY A 21 19.71 -5.27 -16.59
CA GLY A 21 19.55 -6.73 -16.61
C GLY A 21 19.02 -7.36 -15.33
N ASN A 22 19.06 -6.66 -14.18
CA ASN A 22 18.52 -7.20 -12.92
C ASN A 22 17.07 -6.77 -12.67
N LEU A 23 16.71 -5.53 -13.04
CA LEU A 23 15.35 -5.02 -12.87
C LEU A 23 14.37 -5.71 -13.83
N TYR A 24 14.80 -5.97 -15.08
CA TYR A 24 13.93 -6.59 -16.08
C TYR A 24 13.54 -8.03 -15.74
N ASN A 25 14.44 -8.80 -15.12
CA ASN A 25 14.15 -10.17 -14.68
C ASN A 25 13.24 -10.18 -13.44
N GLN A 26 13.41 -9.25 -12.51
CA GLN A 26 12.47 -9.10 -11.38
C GLN A 26 11.08 -8.63 -11.84
N LEU A 27 11.02 -7.87 -12.93
CA LEU A 27 9.80 -7.41 -13.58
C LEU A 27 9.06 -8.53 -14.32
N SER A 28 9.78 -9.37 -15.06
CA SER A 28 9.19 -10.55 -15.69
C SER A 28 8.69 -11.51 -14.62
N ASP A 29 9.41 -11.66 -13.51
CA ASP A 29 9.02 -12.52 -12.40
C ASP A 29 7.67 -12.13 -11.73
N ILE A 30 7.40 -10.82 -11.55
CA ILE A 30 6.10 -10.35 -11.03
C ILE A 30 5.00 -10.52 -12.09
N ALA A 31 5.31 -10.25 -13.36
CA ALA A 31 4.38 -10.44 -14.47
C ALA A 31 4.11 -11.92 -14.82
N GLU A 32 5.06 -12.82 -14.49
CA GLU A 32 5.00 -14.27 -14.65
C GLU A 32 4.40 -14.97 -13.42
N GLY A 33 3.97 -14.20 -12.42
CA GLY A 33 3.17 -14.71 -11.32
C GLY A 33 3.95 -15.29 -10.15
N LYS A 34 5.15 -14.78 -9.83
CA LYS A 34 5.75 -15.10 -8.52
C LYS A 34 4.82 -14.71 -7.37
N ASP A 35 4.83 -15.55 -6.34
CA ASP A 35 3.98 -15.52 -5.14
C ASP A 35 4.33 -14.32 -4.23
N GLY A 36 3.94 -13.13 -4.65
CA GLY A 36 4.07 -11.91 -3.85
C GLY A 36 2.73 -11.18 -3.72
N LYS A 37 2.59 -10.45 -2.61
CA LYS A 37 1.41 -9.64 -2.31
C LYS A 37 1.66 -8.17 -2.59
N LEU A 38 0.68 -7.49 -3.14
CA LEU A 38 0.75 -6.07 -3.45
C LEU A 38 0.27 -5.21 -2.28
N ILE A 39 0.92 -4.06 -2.12
CA ILE A 39 0.51 -3.02 -1.19
C ILE A 39 0.60 -1.64 -1.85
N PHE A 40 -0.37 -0.78 -1.55
CA PHE A 40 -0.40 0.59 -2.03
C PHE A 40 -1.01 1.52 -1.00
N VAL A 41 -0.89 2.83 -1.23
CA VAL A 41 -1.51 3.88 -0.43
C VAL A 41 -2.63 4.50 -1.27
N THR A 42 -3.81 4.69 -0.68
CA THR A 42 -4.93 5.35 -1.36
C THR A 42 -4.56 6.77 -1.78
N LYS A 43 -5.07 7.26 -2.91
CA LYS A 43 -4.99 8.66 -3.34
C LYS A 43 -5.86 9.57 -2.48
N SER A 44 -6.96 9.04 -1.96
CA SER A 44 -7.91 9.82 -1.17
C SER A 44 -7.39 10.08 0.24
N ASN A 45 -7.53 11.33 0.66
CA ASN A 45 -7.29 11.79 2.02
C ASN A 45 -8.60 11.74 2.81
N LEU A 46 -8.66 10.91 3.85
CA LEU A 46 -9.87 10.55 4.57
C LEU A 46 -9.74 10.90 6.05
N ASN A 47 -10.85 11.30 6.67
CA ASN A 47 -10.90 11.45 8.13
C ASN A 47 -11.15 10.10 8.83
N GLY A 48 -11.21 10.12 10.16
CA GLY A 48 -11.38 8.92 10.97
C GLY A 48 -12.75 8.23 10.85
N ASN A 49 -13.77 8.84 10.23
CA ASN A 49 -15.08 8.22 10.01
C ASN A 49 -15.14 7.55 8.63
N LEU A 50 -14.43 6.44 8.48
CA LEU A 50 -14.27 5.75 7.19
C LEU A 50 -15.60 5.24 6.63
N LEU A 51 -16.58 4.94 7.48
CA LEU A 51 -17.92 4.56 7.03
C LEU A 51 -18.61 5.72 6.28
N ALA A 52 -18.61 6.90 6.87
CA ALA A 52 -19.19 8.08 6.22
C ALA A 52 -18.40 8.48 4.97
N GLU A 53 -17.06 8.44 5.04
CA GLU A 53 -16.18 8.74 3.90
C GLU A 53 -16.44 7.80 2.71
N ALA A 54 -16.53 6.49 2.95
CA ALA A 54 -16.84 5.52 1.90
C ALA A 54 -18.18 5.81 1.23
N GLN A 55 -19.23 6.05 2.02
CA GLN A 55 -20.58 6.31 1.51
C GLN A 55 -20.68 7.63 0.73
N ASN A 56 -19.89 8.64 1.10
CA ASN A 56 -19.91 9.95 0.45
C ASN A 56 -19.12 9.99 -0.85
N PHE A 57 -17.95 9.36 -0.91
CA PHE A 57 -17.01 9.50 -2.02
C PHE A 57 -16.97 8.29 -2.96
N PHE A 58 -17.44 7.13 -2.51
CA PHE A 58 -17.36 5.87 -3.26
C PHE A 58 -18.75 5.25 -3.38
N PRO A 59 -19.51 5.57 -4.44
CA PRO A 59 -20.90 5.10 -4.60
C PRO A 59 -21.08 3.58 -4.51
N GLN A 60 -20.07 2.81 -4.93
CA GLN A 60 -20.04 1.35 -4.81
C GLN A 60 -19.97 0.84 -3.36
N CYS A 61 -19.59 1.70 -2.41
CA CYS A 61 -19.52 1.40 -0.98
C CYS A 61 -20.80 1.81 -0.23
N SER A 62 -21.88 2.13 -0.95
CA SER A 62 -23.18 2.43 -0.36
C SER A 62 -23.80 1.21 0.33
N GLY A 63 -24.49 1.43 1.45
CA GLY A 63 -25.19 0.37 2.19
C GLY A 63 -24.33 -0.47 3.14
N LEU A 64 -23.04 -0.16 3.26
CA LEU A 64 -22.17 -0.76 4.28
C LEU A 64 -22.57 -0.27 5.67
N SER A 65 -22.40 -1.14 6.68
CA SER A 65 -22.74 -0.86 8.09
C SER A 65 -21.54 -0.88 9.02
N PHE A 66 -20.39 -1.33 8.53
CA PHE A 66 -19.18 -1.51 9.32
C PHE A 66 -18.04 -0.71 8.69
N SER A 67 -17.31 0.03 9.51
CA SER A 67 -16.20 0.88 9.08
C SER A 67 -15.05 0.10 8.43
N GLU A 68 -14.83 -1.15 8.85
CA GLU A 68 -13.81 -2.01 8.25
C GLU A 68 -14.17 -2.40 6.82
N GLN A 69 -15.42 -2.79 6.59
CA GLN A 69 -15.93 -3.07 5.25
C GLN A 69 -15.87 -1.81 4.38
N ALA A 70 -16.16 -0.66 4.96
CA ALA A 70 -16.04 0.62 4.28
C ALA A 70 -14.60 0.91 3.86
N ALA A 71 -13.62 0.71 4.75
CA ALA A 71 -12.21 0.89 4.45
C ALA A 71 -11.71 -0.10 3.37
N ASP A 72 -12.14 -1.36 3.44
CA ASP A 72 -11.81 -2.37 2.41
C ASP A 72 -12.44 -2.02 1.06
N CYS A 73 -13.68 -1.54 1.07
CA CYS A 73 -14.35 -1.09 -0.13
C CYS A 73 -13.65 0.13 -0.75
N ILE A 74 -13.13 1.06 0.05
CA ILE A 74 -12.30 2.18 -0.43
C ILE A 74 -11.03 1.65 -1.11
N CYS A 75 -10.31 0.73 -0.46
CA CYS A 75 -9.13 0.10 -1.05
C CYS A 75 -9.47 -0.58 -2.38
N GLN A 76 -10.54 -1.38 -2.41
CA GLN A 76 -10.98 -2.04 -3.63
C GLN A 76 -11.39 -1.04 -4.72
N ALA A 77 -12.14 0.01 -4.36
CA ALA A 77 -12.60 1.04 -5.27
C ALA A 77 -11.45 1.77 -5.94
N GLU A 78 -10.41 2.12 -5.18
CA GLU A 78 -9.23 2.77 -5.73
C GLU A 78 -8.37 1.81 -6.56
N ALA A 79 -8.29 0.54 -6.16
CA ALA A 79 -7.64 -0.47 -6.96
C ALA A 79 -8.35 -0.65 -8.32
N ASP A 80 -9.67 -0.76 -8.31
CA ASP A 80 -10.49 -0.90 -9.52
C ASP A 80 -10.37 0.35 -10.42
N ALA A 81 -10.31 1.55 -9.81
CA ALA A 81 -10.12 2.81 -10.53
C ALA A 81 -8.74 2.91 -11.21
N ALA A 82 -7.71 2.27 -10.63
CA ALA A 82 -6.42 2.14 -11.29
C ALA A 82 -6.47 1.16 -12.47
N GLY A 83 -7.37 0.17 -12.46
CA GLY A 83 -7.67 -0.66 -13.62
C GLY A 83 -6.51 -1.58 -14.03
N SER A 84 -6.04 -1.45 -15.29
CA SER A 84 -4.99 -2.32 -15.87
C SER A 84 -3.61 -2.17 -15.24
N SER A 85 -3.49 -1.27 -14.28
CA SER A 85 -2.27 -0.99 -13.54
C SER A 85 -1.82 -2.14 -12.65
N PHE A 86 -2.76 -3.00 -12.26
CA PHE A 86 -2.43 -4.20 -11.53
C PHE A 86 -1.98 -5.32 -12.47
N PRO A 87 -0.91 -6.05 -12.11
CA PRO A 87 -0.44 -7.18 -12.90
C PRO A 87 -1.46 -8.33 -12.94
N LYS A 88 -2.40 -8.37 -11.98
CA LYS A 88 -3.42 -9.41 -11.85
C LYS A 88 -4.81 -8.78 -11.77
N LYS A 89 -5.80 -9.41 -12.42
CA LYS A 89 -7.22 -9.04 -12.34
C LYS A 89 -7.90 -9.79 -11.20
N GLY A 90 -8.93 -9.18 -10.61
CA GLY A 90 -9.74 -9.82 -9.56
C GLY A 90 -9.02 -9.93 -8.21
N LEU A 91 -7.98 -9.12 -8.01
CA LEU A 91 -7.35 -8.97 -6.71
C LEU A 91 -8.32 -8.32 -5.73
N LYS A 92 -8.30 -8.80 -4.50
CA LYS A 92 -9.02 -8.21 -3.38
C LYS A 92 -8.04 -7.46 -2.50
N PHE A 93 -8.42 -6.27 -2.09
CA PHE A 93 -7.61 -5.45 -1.21
C PHE A 93 -8.32 -5.16 0.11
N HIS A 94 -7.55 -5.23 1.20
CA HIS A 94 -7.99 -4.87 2.54
C HIS A 94 -7.21 -3.66 3.03
N ALA A 95 -7.91 -2.77 3.74
CA ALA A 95 -7.27 -1.68 4.45
C ALA A 95 -6.49 -2.23 5.66
N MET A 96 -5.24 -1.83 5.79
CA MET A 96 -4.36 -2.18 6.89
C MET A 96 -4.64 -1.33 8.13
N LEU A 97 -5.77 -1.60 8.76
CA LEU A 97 -6.28 -0.90 9.94
C LEU A 97 -6.50 -1.88 11.09
N PHE A 98 -6.18 -1.43 12.30
CA PHE A 98 -6.62 -2.09 13.53
C PHE A 98 -7.98 -1.54 13.98
N SER A 99 -8.91 -2.43 14.31
CA SER A 99 -10.17 -2.11 14.98
C SER A 99 -10.30 -2.91 16.28
N THR A 100 -11.41 -2.76 17.00
CA THR A 100 -11.78 -3.67 18.09
C THR A 100 -12.28 -5.03 17.60
N ALA A 101 -12.76 -5.14 16.36
CA ALA A 101 -13.40 -6.33 15.82
C ALA A 101 -12.40 -7.33 15.21
N ALA A 102 -11.30 -6.85 14.61
CA ALA A 102 -10.32 -7.71 13.95
C ALA A 102 -8.88 -7.28 14.22
N ASP A 103 -8.02 -8.26 14.52
CA ASP A 103 -6.57 -8.07 14.44
C ASP A 103 -6.19 -7.96 12.96
N LEU A 104 -5.32 -7.00 12.63
CA LEU A 104 -4.85 -6.78 11.26
C LEU A 104 -4.32 -8.07 10.60
N ARG A 105 -3.68 -8.96 11.39
CA ARG A 105 -3.20 -10.26 10.90
C ARG A 105 -4.34 -11.14 10.39
N CYS A 106 -5.44 -11.19 11.13
CA CYS A 106 -6.61 -11.97 10.79
C CYS A 106 -7.25 -11.48 9.50
N LYS A 107 -7.42 -10.16 9.42
CA LYS A 107 -8.04 -9.51 8.28
C LYS A 107 -7.29 -9.78 6.98
N ILE A 108 -5.96 -9.68 7.02
CA ILE A 108 -5.10 -9.92 5.85
C ILE A 108 -5.18 -11.38 5.35
N GLN A 109 -5.50 -12.34 6.24
CA GLN A 109 -5.75 -13.73 5.89
C GLN A 109 -7.19 -14.01 5.40
N GLY A 110 -8.04 -12.98 5.30
CA GLY A 110 -9.47 -13.15 5.04
C GLY A 110 -10.21 -13.86 6.20
N ILE A 111 -9.63 -13.87 7.40
CA ILE A 111 -10.20 -14.51 8.58
C ILE A 111 -10.91 -13.45 9.44
N ASP A 112 -12.22 -13.58 9.57
CA ASP A 112 -13.04 -12.77 10.47
C ASP A 112 -12.96 -13.34 11.90
N SER A 113 -11.82 -13.11 12.56
CA SER A 113 -11.54 -13.58 13.93
C SER A 113 -10.67 -12.55 14.67
N THR A 114 -10.76 -12.54 16.00
CA THR A 114 -9.86 -11.77 16.88
C THR A 114 -8.60 -12.55 17.27
N VAL A 115 -8.58 -13.86 17.00
CA VAL A 115 -7.43 -14.74 17.27
C VAL A 115 -7.08 -15.44 15.97
N CYS A 116 -5.88 -15.18 15.48
CA CYS A 116 -5.35 -15.86 14.30
C CYS A 116 -4.03 -16.51 14.63
N ASP A 117 -3.82 -17.66 13.99
CA ASP A 117 -2.51 -18.25 13.93
C ASP A 117 -1.54 -17.22 13.35
N PRO A 118 -0.29 -17.16 13.85
CA PRO A 118 0.71 -16.31 13.23
C PRO A 118 0.74 -16.62 11.74
N LEU A 119 0.58 -15.58 10.91
CA LEU A 119 0.91 -15.68 9.49
C LEU A 119 2.26 -16.38 9.40
N GLN A 120 2.34 -17.50 8.67
CA GLN A 120 3.59 -18.18 8.34
C GLN A 120 3.88 -18.08 6.85
N SER A 121 3.38 -17.02 6.22
CA SER A 121 3.72 -16.74 4.82
C SER A 121 5.10 -16.12 4.77
N ASP A 122 5.98 -16.76 3.99
CA ASP A 122 7.26 -16.22 3.53
C ASP A 122 7.10 -15.41 2.23
N ASP A 123 5.85 -15.06 1.86
CA ASP A 123 5.58 -14.32 0.64
C ASP A 123 6.15 -12.91 0.74
N MET A 124 6.90 -12.54 -0.28
CA MET A 124 7.48 -11.20 -0.38
C MET A 124 6.37 -10.18 -0.64
N ILE A 125 6.44 -9.06 0.07
CA ILE A 125 5.49 -7.97 -0.11
C ILE A 125 6.09 -6.95 -1.06
N TYR A 126 5.32 -6.50 -2.04
CA TYR A 126 5.72 -5.53 -3.06
C TYR A 126 4.88 -4.27 -2.96
N GLY A 127 5.51 -3.11 -2.88
CA GLY A 127 4.84 -1.82 -2.81
C GLY A 127 5.14 -0.93 -4.02
N PHE A 128 4.22 -0.02 -4.34
CA PHE A 128 4.48 1.00 -5.35
C PHE A 128 5.34 2.13 -4.76
N PRO A 129 6.52 2.45 -5.31
CA PRO A 129 7.44 3.44 -4.73
C PRO A 129 6.79 4.81 -4.52
N THR A 130 5.89 5.19 -5.42
CA THR A 130 5.13 6.43 -5.39
C THR A 130 4.01 6.43 -4.36
N GLY A 131 3.81 5.35 -3.59
CA GLY A 131 2.68 5.13 -2.68
C GLY A 131 1.37 4.88 -3.43
N PHE A 132 1.04 5.77 -4.36
CA PHE A 132 -0.12 5.66 -5.22
C PHE A 132 0.13 4.71 -6.38
N ILE A 133 -0.95 4.07 -6.82
CA ILE A 133 -1.02 3.50 -8.16
C ILE A 133 -1.26 4.66 -9.12
N ASP A 134 -0.19 5.38 -9.46
CA ASP A 134 -0.25 6.37 -10.52
C ASP A 134 0.32 5.78 -11.79
N CYS A 135 -0.55 5.67 -12.79
CA CYS A 135 -0.19 5.18 -14.10
C CYS A 135 -0.38 6.36 -15.03
N GLY A 136 0.71 7.10 -15.16
CA GLY A 136 0.81 8.14 -16.15
C GLY A 136 0.80 7.56 -17.57
N PRO A 137 0.87 8.43 -18.59
CA PRO A 137 0.97 7.99 -19.99
C PRO A 137 2.19 7.09 -20.26
N ASP A 138 3.21 7.17 -19.40
CA ASP A 138 4.45 6.38 -19.48
C ASP A 138 4.34 5.01 -18.79
N GLY A 139 3.16 4.64 -18.31
CA GLY A 139 2.91 3.40 -17.59
C GLY A 139 2.97 3.54 -16.08
N CYS A 140 2.74 2.43 -15.39
CA CYS A 140 2.72 2.38 -13.93
C CYS A 140 4.14 2.32 -13.36
N ALA A 141 4.33 2.96 -12.20
CA ALA A 141 5.50 2.70 -11.39
C ALA A 141 5.60 1.19 -11.12
N THR A 142 6.80 0.63 -11.32
CA THR A 142 7.07 -0.78 -11.05
C THR A 142 6.99 -1.04 -9.55
N PRO A 143 6.22 -2.04 -9.08
CA PRO A 143 6.26 -2.45 -7.69
C PRO A 143 7.68 -2.88 -7.30
N VAL A 144 8.15 -2.43 -6.14
CA VAL A 144 9.45 -2.81 -5.58
C VAL A 144 9.25 -3.66 -4.33
N PRO A 145 10.18 -4.57 -4.00
CA PRO A 145 10.10 -5.34 -2.75
C PRO A 145 9.99 -4.40 -1.54
N LEU A 146 8.86 -4.38 -0.85
CA LEU A 146 8.66 -3.54 0.33
C LEU A 146 9.17 -4.23 1.59
N ALA A 147 8.85 -5.50 1.77
CA ALA A 147 9.23 -6.30 2.93
C ALA A 147 9.47 -7.74 2.50
N LYS A 148 10.33 -8.44 3.23
CA LYS A 148 10.65 -9.85 2.92
C LYS A 148 9.47 -10.78 3.20
N ASN A 149 8.66 -10.44 4.18
CA ASN A 149 7.48 -11.17 4.58
C ASN A 149 6.50 -10.24 5.30
N ILE A 150 5.29 -10.74 5.54
CA ILE A 150 4.21 -9.97 6.16
C ILE A 150 4.47 -9.63 7.62
N GLN A 151 5.29 -10.41 8.33
CA GLN A 151 5.59 -10.25 9.75
C GLN A 151 6.55 -9.08 9.95
N ASP A 152 7.53 -8.94 9.06
CA ASP A 152 8.40 -7.76 8.96
C ASP A 152 7.56 -6.50 8.69
N LEU A 153 6.66 -6.56 7.70
CA LEU A 153 5.76 -5.44 7.39
C LEU A 153 4.89 -5.06 8.59
N LEU A 154 4.20 -6.04 9.19
CA LEU A 154 3.31 -5.83 10.32
C LEU A 154 4.06 -5.34 11.55
N ALA A 155 5.28 -5.81 11.79
CA ALA A 155 6.09 -5.30 12.91
C ALA A 155 6.71 -3.93 12.63
N GLY A 156 6.55 -3.37 11.42
CA GLY A 156 7.30 -2.19 10.97
C GLY A 156 8.82 -2.43 11.01
N LYS A 157 9.28 -3.65 10.72
CA LYS A 157 10.70 -4.02 10.77
C LYS A 157 11.18 -4.41 9.39
N ASN A 158 12.44 -4.14 9.11
CA ASN A 158 13.11 -4.56 7.86
C ASN A 158 12.36 -4.14 6.58
N ILE A 159 11.70 -2.98 6.62
CA ILE A 159 11.09 -2.37 5.42
C ILE A 159 12.23 -1.99 4.47
N LEU A 160 12.25 -2.64 3.31
CA LEU A 160 13.35 -2.57 2.35
C LEU A 160 13.32 -1.26 1.55
N HIS A 161 12.13 -0.73 1.27
CA HIS A 161 11.95 0.50 0.51
C HIS A 161 10.85 1.37 1.13
N SER A 162 11.03 2.68 1.07
CA SER A 162 9.99 3.65 1.44
C SER A 162 8.86 3.67 0.40
N LEU A 163 7.63 3.91 0.85
CA LEU A 163 6.54 4.35 -0.02
C LEU A 163 6.44 5.88 0.14
N THR A 164 6.79 6.62 -0.89
CA THR A 164 6.77 8.09 -0.88
C THR A 164 5.78 8.59 -1.91
N PHE A 165 4.82 9.41 -1.49
CA PHE A 165 3.90 10.07 -2.39
C PHE A 165 4.00 11.59 -2.25
N ASP A 166 3.75 12.31 -3.34
CA ASP A 166 3.74 13.77 -3.37
C ASP A 166 2.44 14.34 -2.76
N SER A 167 2.26 14.10 -1.47
CA SER A 167 1.20 14.68 -0.65
C SER A 167 1.86 15.47 0.49
N PRO A 168 1.39 16.69 0.79
CA PRO A 168 1.83 17.41 1.98
C PRO A 168 1.58 16.60 3.26
N ASP A 169 0.57 15.73 3.21
CA ASP A 169 0.23 14.76 4.25
C ASP A 169 0.62 13.36 3.77
N ASN A 170 1.87 12.95 4.04
CA ASN A 170 2.40 11.63 3.66
C ASN A 170 2.00 10.54 4.68
N ARG A 171 0.86 10.71 5.37
CA ARG A 171 0.48 9.95 6.57
C ARG A 171 -0.61 8.95 6.23
N VAL A 172 -0.60 7.80 6.88
CA VAL A 172 -1.66 6.79 6.74
C VAL A 172 -2.33 6.51 8.08
N TRP A 173 -3.65 6.31 8.10
CA TRP A 173 -4.31 5.71 9.26
C TRP A 173 -3.91 4.25 9.39
N THR A 174 -3.61 3.81 10.61
CA THR A 174 -3.25 2.41 10.88
C THR A 174 -3.92 1.87 12.13
N GLY A 175 -4.12 2.69 13.17
CA GLY A 175 -4.51 2.21 14.49
C GLY A 175 -3.44 1.35 15.18
N ALA A 176 -2.25 1.23 14.60
CA ALA A 176 -1.16 0.42 15.10
C ALA A 176 -0.17 1.24 15.93
N ASN A 177 0.50 0.57 16.88
CA ASN A 177 1.73 1.08 17.48
C ASN A 177 2.96 0.60 16.68
N GLY A 178 4.15 1.12 17.00
CA GLY A 178 5.39 0.78 16.29
C GLY A 178 5.86 -0.68 16.42
N ASN A 179 5.12 -1.54 17.13
CA ASN A 179 5.37 -2.98 17.20
C ASN A 179 4.37 -3.79 16.36
N GLY A 180 3.48 -3.14 15.61
CA GLY A 180 2.49 -3.85 14.82
C GLY A 180 1.30 -4.39 15.59
N ASN A 181 1.03 -3.85 16.78
CA ASN A 181 -0.13 -4.22 17.58
C ASN A 181 -1.11 -3.04 17.61
N SER A 182 -2.36 -3.30 18.01
CA SER A 182 -3.32 -2.24 18.28
C SER A 182 -2.74 -1.22 19.27
N SER A 183 -2.90 0.06 18.95
CA SER A 183 -2.60 1.18 19.83
C SER A 183 -3.75 1.52 20.78
N GLY A 184 -4.95 0.98 20.53
CA GLY A 184 -6.22 1.44 21.12
C GLY A 184 -6.71 2.79 20.57
N GLN A 185 -6.01 3.39 19.62
CA GLN A 185 -6.34 4.68 18.99
C GLN A 185 -6.83 4.43 17.57
N ASN A 186 -8.14 4.30 17.40
CA ASN A 186 -8.74 3.90 16.14
C ASN A 186 -9.99 4.72 15.80
N CYS A 187 -10.08 5.98 16.24
CA CYS A 187 -11.22 6.84 15.90
C CYS A 187 -12.59 6.27 16.24
N ASN A 188 -12.70 5.63 17.40
CA ASN A 188 -13.89 4.89 17.84
C ASN A 188 -14.29 3.84 16.80
N ASP A 189 -13.38 2.92 16.52
CA ASP A 189 -13.53 1.91 15.45
C ASP A 189 -13.81 2.52 14.07
N TRP A 190 -13.13 3.61 13.76
CA TRP A 190 -13.18 4.31 12.48
C TRP A 190 -14.60 4.79 12.12
N THR A 191 -15.39 5.14 13.14
CA THR A 191 -16.77 5.65 13.01
C THR A 191 -16.90 7.12 13.40
N SER A 192 -15.81 7.78 13.80
CA SER A 192 -15.83 9.14 14.30
C SER A 192 -14.83 10.03 13.57
N ASN A 193 -15.25 11.25 13.27
CA ASN A 193 -14.42 12.32 12.74
C ASN A 193 -14.29 13.49 13.73
N GLN A 194 -14.59 13.28 15.01
CA GLN A 194 -14.46 14.32 16.02
C GLN A 194 -13.01 14.39 16.50
N ALA A 195 -12.46 15.60 16.63
CA ALA A 195 -11.09 15.85 17.11
C ALA A 195 -10.79 15.29 18.51
N THR A 196 -11.81 15.01 19.32
CA THR A 196 -11.68 14.44 20.67
C THR A 196 -11.41 12.94 20.67
N PHE A 197 -11.75 12.24 19.59
CA PHE A 197 -11.27 10.88 19.37
C PHE A 197 -9.94 10.94 18.65
N THR A 198 -9.12 9.94 18.88
CA THR A 198 -7.78 9.88 18.31
C THR A 198 -7.56 8.58 17.54
N GLY A 199 -6.77 8.69 16.48
CA GLY A 199 -6.32 7.59 15.64
C GLY A 199 -4.79 7.54 15.60
N SER A 200 -4.22 6.34 15.60
CA SER A 200 -2.78 6.18 15.34
C SER A 200 -2.49 6.21 13.85
N LEU A 201 -1.38 6.88 13.51
CA LEU A 201 -0.88 7.06 12.16
C LEU A 201 0.38 6.23 11.91
N GLY A 202 0.60 5.88 10.65
CA GLY A 202 1.85 5.39 10.10
C GLY A 202 2.47 6.40 9.12
N PHE A 203 3.74 6.21 8.84
CA PHE A 203 4.55 7.05 7.96
C PHE A 203 5.21 6.16 6.90
N PRO A 204 4.60 5.93 5.74
CA PRO A 204 5.07 4.94 4.77
C PRO A 204 6.48 5.22 4.21
N TRP A 205 7.00 6.44 4.42
CA TRP A 205 8.37 6.79 4.08
C TRP A 205 9.42 6.26 5.07
N HIS A 206 9.03 5.86 6.27
CA HIS A 206 9.93 5.26 7.26
C HIS A 206 10.22 3.80 6.92
N THR A 207 11.45 3.36 7.19
CA THR A 207 11.87 1.97 7.00
C THR A 207 11.95 1.16 8.30
N ASN A 208 11.32 1.67 9.36
CA ASN A 208 11.35 1.13 10.72
C ASN A 208 9.95 1.16 11.36
N ALA A 209 9.88 1.04 12.70
CA ALA A 209 8.64 0.99 13.47
C ALA A 209 7.62 2.09 13.10
N GLY A 210 8.10 3.26 12.67
CA GLY A 210 7.24 4.37 12.24
C GLY A 210 6.46 4.11 10.95
N PHE A 211 6.74 3.03 10.20
CA PHE A 211 6.01 2.70 8.98
C PHE A 211 4.52 2.45 9.27
N LEU A 212 4.21 1.61 10.25
CA LEU A 212 2.83 1.38 10.70
C LEU A 212 2.44 2.17 11.95
N GLY A 213 3.36 2.55 12.82
CA GLY A 213 3.01 3.19 14.08
C GLY A 213 3.96 4.30 14.49
N GLY A 214 3.52 5.53 14.27
CA GLY A 214 4.08 6.71 14.91
C GLY A 214 3.81 6.73 16.41
N THR A 215 4.60 7.53 17.14
CA THR A 215 4.33 7.82 18.56
C THR A 215 3.10 8.69 18.78
N ASP A 216 2.56 9.27 17.72
CA ASP A 216 1.61 10.36 17.80
C ASP A 216 0.22 9.90 17.36
N ALA A 217 -0.72 9.88 18.30
CA ALA A 217 -2.13 9.79 17.98
C ALA A 217 -2.63 11.19 17.58
N GLN A 218 -3.44 11.28 16.53
CA GLN A 218 -3.99 12.54 16.02
C GLN A 218 -5.50 12.55 16.12
N GLY A 219 -6.09 13.74 16.20
CA GLY A 219 -7.54 13.93 16.16
C GLY A 219 -8.14 13.31 14.89
N CYS A 220 -9.30 12.68 15.02
CA CYS A 220 -9.93 11.96 13.92
C CYS A 220 -10.61 12.87 12.88
N ASP A 221 -10.60 14.18 13.10
CA ASP A 221 -10.94 15.20 12.12
C ASP A 221 -9.82 15.45 11.10
N LEU A 222 -8.60 15.00 11.39
CA LEU A 222 -7.47 15.05 10.47
C LEU A 222 -7.73 14.18 9.24
N SER A 223 -7.24 14.62 8.07
CA SER A 223 -7.20 13.77 6.87
C SER A 223 -5.88 13.02 6.77
N ALA A 224 -5.95 11.71 6.48
CA ALA A 224 -4.81 10.87 6.15
C ALA A 224 -5.22 9.80 5.13
N HIS A 225 -4.25 9.13 4.53
CA HIS A 225 -4.48 8.07 3.55
C HIS A 225 -4.73 6.71 4.23
N LEU A 226 -5.06 5.69 3.45
CA LEU A 226 -5.07 4.30 3.90
C LEU A 226 -3.95 3.53 3.22
N LEU A 227 -3.41 2.55 3.94
CA LEU A 227 -2.53 1.53 3.39
C LEU A 227 -3.39 0.31 3.03
N CYS A 228 -3.32 -0.15 1.78
CA CYS A 228 -4.15 -1.23 1.23
C CYS A 228 -3.28 -2.40 0.80
N ILE A 229 -3.61 -3.62 1.23
CA ILE A 229 -2.84 -4.84 0.94
C ILE A 229 -3.72 -5.91 0.30
N GLU A 230 -3.14 -6.66 -0.63
CA GLU A 230 -3.76 -7.82 -1.28
C GLU A 230 -4.10 -8.91 -0.25
N GLU A 231 -5.30 -9.50 -0.34
CA GLU A 231 -5.75 -10.66 0.47
C GLU A 231 -4.79 -11.85 0.30
N PHE A 232 -4.47 -12.55 1.40
CA PHE A 232 -3.54 -13.69 1.39
C PHE A 232 -4.16 -14.98 0.83
#